data_AF-A0AAW3NF96-F1
#
_entry.id   AF-A0AAW3NF96-F1
#
_cell.length_a   1.000
_cell.length_b   1.000
_cell.length_c   1.000
_cell.angle_alpha   90.00
_cell.angle_beta   90.00
_cell.angle_gamma   90.00
#
_symmetry.space_group_name_H-M   'P 1'
#
loop_
_entity.id
_entity.type
_entity.pdbx_description
1 polymer ?
#
loop_
_entity_poly.entity_id
_entity_poly.type
_entity_poly.pdbx_seq_one_letter_code
_entity_poly.pdbx_strand_id
1 'polypeptide(L)'
;MKQTFEVTSGNTLRCKGWRQEALLRLLENVLAVGENPEQLIVYAALGRAARDWPSHDAIVHALKTMDENQTLVVQSGKPVALLRTHAHAPLVVMANCNLIGQWAKAEHFYELEQRNLICWGGLTAGDWQYIGSQGVIQGTYEIFSRIAERHFDNDLRGRFILTAGLGGMGGAQPLAGRMANAATLVVEIDQSRIDKRLQIGFLERQARDLDEALALIRDAQTRREPISVGLLGNAADVFPAILARGVVPDIVTDQTAAHDLVYGYVPAGYTLDEVRSLRDSDRATLMDASRASIVRHVEAMLGFKDRGAVVFDNGNLIRTHAKDGGVARAFEIPVFTEAFLRPLFCRAIGPFRWIALSNDPNDIRIIDDYLLEHFPDNRIVSNWIRLARECVPFEGLPARIAWLGHGERTQLALAVNAMVRDRVLAGPVAFTRDHLDAGAMAHPNIMTENLRDGSDAVADWPLLNAMLNCSSMADLVAIHSGGGGYSGYMTSAGVTVVADGSASANERLTLSMTNDTALGVIRYADAGYDDALDEAARKHIPHIRL
;
A
#
# COMPACT_ATOMS: atom_id res chain seq x y z
N MET A 1 17.80 -23.83 -4.23
CA MET A 1 18.55 -22.72 -4.85
C MET A 1 17.63 -21.52 -4.81
N LYS A 2 18.05 -20.41 -4.21
CA LYS A 2 17.24 -19.19 -4.13
C LYS A 2 17.05 -18.64 -5.54
N GLN A 3 15.84 -18.68 -6.07
CA GLN A 3 15.53 -18.06 -7.36
C GLN A 3 15.78 -16.56 -7.21
N THR A 4 16.69 -16.03 -8.03
CA THR A 4 17.01 -14.61 -8.06
C THR A 4 16.25 -14.02 -9.25
N PHE A 5 15.31 -13.11 -8.99
CA PHE A 5 14.62 -12.36 -10.04
C PHE A 5 15.47 -11.16 -10.38
N GLU A 6 16.26 -11.28 -11.45
CA GLU A 6 17.04 -10.16 -11.96
C GLU A 6 16.15 -9.31 -12.86
N VAL A 7 16.02 -8.02 -12.56
CA VAL A 7 15.11 -7.16 -13.31
C VAL A 7 15.77 -6.69 -14.61
N THR A 8 15.04 -6.86 -15.72
CA THR A 8 15.53 -6.55 -17.06
C THR A 8 15.84 -5.05 -17.20
N SER A 9 16.98 -4.75 -17.82
CA SER A 9 17.46 -3.39 -18.06
C SER A 9 17.47 -3.04 -19.56
N GLY A 10 17.44 -1.75 -19.86
CA GLY A 10 17.59 -1.22 -21.22
C GLY A 10 16.39 -1.45 -22.15
N ASN A 11 16.61 -1.26 -23.45
CA ASN A 11 15.54 -1.10 -24.45
C ASN A 11 15.29 -2.32 -25.34
N THR A 12 15.93 -3.46 -25.06
CA THR A 12 15.71 -4.69 -25.80
C THR A 12 14.41 -5.36 -25.36
N LEU A 13 13.49 -5.56 -26.31
CA LEU A 13 12.20 -6.21 -26.06
C LEU A 13 12.33 -7.74 -26.09
N ARG A 14 11.61 -8.41 -25.18
CA ARG A 14 11.40 -9.86 -25.14
C ARG A 14 9.97 -10.21 -25.52
N CYS A 15 9.06 -9.26 -25.38
CA CYS A 15 7.68 -9.32 -25.89
C CYS A 15 7.55 -8.62 -27.26
N LYS A 16 6.37 -8.75 -27.89
CA LYS A 16 6.08 -8.16 -29.21
C LYS A 16 6.01 -6.62 -29.22
N GLY A 17 5.83 -5.98 -28.06
CA GLY A 17 5.70 -4.53 -27.92
C GLY A 17 5.96 -4.06 -26.49
N TRP A 18 6.11 -2.75 -26.32
CA TRP A 18 6.42 -2.13 -25.02
C TRP A 18 5.32 -2.31 -23.99
N ARG A 19 4.04 -2.35 -24.40
CA ARG A 19 2.92 -2.57 -23.47
C ARG A 19 3.02 -3.96 -22.81
N GLN A 20 3.27 -5.01 -23.60
CA GLN A 20 3.49 -6.36 -23.08
C GLN A 20 4.78 -6.45 -22.25
N GLU A 21 5.88 -5.87 -22.74
CA GLU A 21 7.17 -5.89 -22.06
C GLU A 21 7.10 -5.18 -20.70
N ALA A 22 6.39 -4.05 -20.62
CA ALA A 22 6.16 -3.33 -19.39
C ALA A 22 5.50 -4.21 -18.35
N LEU A 23 4.38 -4.86 -18.69
CA LEU A 23 3.66 -5.74 -17.77
C LEU A 23 4.51 -6.95 -17.33
N LEU A 24 5.33 -7.50 -18.22
CA LEU A 24 6.28 -8.56 -17.87
C LEU A 24 7.35 -8.06 -16.88
N ARG A 25 7.96 -6.90 -17.14
CA ARG A 25 8.97 -6.32 -16.25
C ARG A 25 8.39 -5.96 -14.89
N LEU A 26 7.14 -5.50 -14.84
CA LEU A 26 6.43 -5.24 -13.59
C LEU A 26 6.20 -6.53 -12.78
N LEU A 27 5.78 -7.64 -13.42
CA LEU A 27 5.67 -8.94 -12.77
C LEU A 27 7.04 -9.41 -12.21
N GLU A 28 8.10 -9.28 -12.99
CA GLU A 28 9.46 -9.61 -12.56
C GLU A 28 9.92 -8.72 -11.39
N ASN A 29 9.59 -7.43 -11.43
CA ASN A 29 9.92 -6.47 -10.39
C ASN A 29 9.25 -6.82 -9.04
N VAL A 30 7.95 -7.14 -9.03
CA VAL A 30 7.28 -7.47 -7.77
C VAL A 30 7.86 -8.73 -7.10
N LEU A 31 8.38 -9.67 -7.88
CA LEU A 31 9.08 -10.85 -7.36
C LEU A 31 10.53 -10.54 -6.95
N ALA A 32 11.22 -9.62 -7.62
CA ALA A 32 12.55 -9.18 -7.22
C ALA A 32 12.55 -8.47 -5.86
N VAL A 33 11.48 -7.74 -5.55
CA VAL A 33 11.34 -6.93 -4.32
C VAL A 33 10.53 -7.64 -3.23
N GLY A 34 9.83 -8.73 -3.56
CA GLY A 34 8.94 -9.45 -2.65
C GLY A 34 9.61 -9.97 -1.38
N GLU A 35 8.83 -10.11 -0.31
CA GLU A 35 9.30 -10.57 1.00
C GLU A 35 9.64 -12.07 1.01
N ASN A 36 8.98 -12.90 0.18
CA ASN A 36 9.29 -14.32 0.02
C ASN A 36 8.98 -14.81 -1.41
N PRO A 37 9.83 -14.45 -2.38
CA PRO A 37 9.53 -14.67 -3.80
C PRO A 37 9.61 -16.13 -4.25
N GLU A 38 10.29 -17.01 -3.49
CA GLU A 38 10.29 -18.46 -3.75
C GLU A 38 8.88 -19.07 -3.63
N GLN A 39 8.01 -18.43 -2.85
CA GLN A 39 6.59 -18.78 -2.71
C GLN A 39 5.67 -17.81 -3.45
N LEU A 40 6.23 -16.98 -4.35
CA LEU A 40 5.53 -15.89 -5.05
C LEU A 40 4.93 -14.81 -4.13
N ILE A 41 5.28 -14.82 -2.84
CA ILE A 41 4.73 -13.89 -1.83
C ILE A 41 5.50 -12.58 -1.92
N VAL A 42 4.74 -11.50 -2.11
CA VAL A 42 5.26 -10.13 -2.21
C VAL A 42 5.20 -9.44 -0.86
N TYR A 43 4.04 -9.38 -0.19
CA TYR A 43 3.86 -8.73 1.11
C TYR A 43 2.57 -9.20 1.84
N ALA A 44 2.27 -8.58 3.00
CA ALA A 44 1.07 -8.81 3.82
C ALA A 44 0.81 -10.29 4.16
N ALA A 45 1.86 -11.02 4.54
CA ALA A 45 1.87 -12.45 4.87
C ALA A 45 1.67 -13.40 3.67
N LEU A 46 0.63 -13.21 2.85
CA LEU A 46 0.26 -14.15 1.79
C LEU A 46 -0.21 -13.50 0.47
N GLY A 47 -0.01 -12.19 0.29
CA GLY A 47 -0.25 -11.53 -0.99
C GLY A 47 0.75 -12.02 -2.04
N ARG A 48 0.29 -12.69 -3.10
CA ARG A 48 1.16 -13.28 -4.14
C ARG A 48 1.01 -12.60 -5.51
N ALA A 49 2.07 -12.68 -6.31
CA ALA A 49 2.10 -12.16 -7.69
C ALA A 49 1.40 -13.06 -8.72
N ALA A 50 1.37 -14.38 -8.44
CA ALA A 50 0.64 -15.39 -9.22
C ALA A 50 0.18 -16.50 -8.26
N ARG A 51 -0.74 -17.36 -8.71
CA ARG A 51 -1.31 -18.42 -7.86
C ARG A 51 -0.26 -19.45 -7.43
N ASP A 52 0.48 -19.94 -8.41
CA ASP A 52 1.50 -20.98 -8.32
C ASP A 52 2.51 -20.81 -9.47
N TRP A 53 3.61 -21.56 -9.42
CA TRP A 53 4.66 -21.51 -10.46
C TRP A 53 4.14 -21.83 -11.87
N PRO A 54 3.32 -22.88 -12.10
CA PRO A 54 2.73 -23.12 -13.42
C PRO A 54 1.92 -21.93 -13.95
N SER A 55 1.17 -21.25 -13.09
CA SER A 55 0.41 -20.05 -13.45
C SER A 55 1.32 -18.88 -13.80
N HIS A 56 2.37 -18.66 -13.01
CA HIS A 56 3.40 -17.66 -13.29
C HIS A 56 4.02 -17.88 -14.68
N ASP A 57 4.50 -19.09 -14.95
CA ASP A 57 5.20 -19.41 -16.19
C ASP A 57 4.28 -19.27 -17.41
N ALA A 58 3.00 -19.63 -17.26
CA ALA A 58 1.99 -19.43 -18.29
C ALA A 58 1.67 -17.94 -18.52
N ILE A 59 1.65 -17.10 -17.47
CA ILE A 59 1.51 -15.64 -17.61
C ILE A 59 2.70 -15.07 -18.39
N VAL A 60 3.93 -15.43 -18.01
CA VAL A 60 5.16 -14.99 -18.68
C VAL A 60 5.13 -15.39 -20.16
N HIS A 61 4.74 -16.63 -20.47
CA HIS A 61 4.61 -17.11 -21.84
C HIS A 61 3.55 -16.32 -22.63
N ALA A 62 2.38 -16.07 -22.03
CA ALA A 62 1.31 -15.31 -22.67
C ALA A 62 1.76 -13.88 -22.99
N LEU A 63 2.37 -13.16 -22.04
CA LEU A 63 2.86 -11.80 -22.25
C LEU A 63 3.93 -11.73 -23.37
N LYS A 64 4.79 -12.73 -23.49
CA LYS A 64 5.81 -12.79 -24.56
C LYS A 64 5.24 -13.04 -25.94
N THR A 65 4.10 -13.72 -26.04
CA THR A 65 3.57 -14.24 -27.32
C THR A 65 2.30 -13.56 -27.80
N MET A 66 1.55 -12.88 -26.92
CA MET A 66 0.28 -12.24 -27.25
C MET A 66 0.41 -11.04 -28.19
N ASP A 67 -0.55 -10.89 -29.09
CA ASP A 67 -0.72 -9.72 -29.95
C ASP A 67 -1.44 -8.58 -29.19
N GLU A 68 -1.26 -7.33 -29.62
CA GLU A 68 -1.88 -6.16 -28.96
C GLU A 68 -3.42 -6.13 -29.06
N ASN A 69 -4.01 -6.89 -29.98
CA ASN A 69 -5.45 -7.04 -30.09
C ASN A 69 -6.00 -8.23 -29.29
N GLN A 70 -5.22 -8.74 -28.34
CA GLN A 70 -5.63 -9.79 -27.43
C GLN A 70 -5.61 -9.29 -25.99
N THR A 71 -6.44 -9.89 -25.15
CA THR A 71 -6.49 -9.66 -23.71
C THR A 71 -6.29 -10.97 -22.97
N LEU A 72 -5.30 -11.00 -22.08
CA LEU A 72 -5.06 -12.07 -21.11
C LEU A 72 -6.03 -11.91 -19.93
N VAL A 73 -6.77 -12.98 -19.62
CA VAL A 73 -7.69 -13.03 -18.49
C VAL A 73 -7.05 -13.82 -17.36
N VAL A 74 -6.87 -13.17 -16.21
CA VAL A 74 -6.27 -13.77 -15.01
C VAL A 74 -7.31 -13.87 -13.90
N GLN A 75 -7.59 -15.09 -13.46
CA GLN A 75 -8.49 -15.37 -12.34
C GLN A 75 -7.66 -15.77 -11.13
N SER A 76 -7.72 -15.02 -10.03
CA SER A 76 -6.95 -15.25 -8.80
C SER A 76 -5.52 -15.74 -9.07
N GLY A 77 -4.74 -14.94 -9.81
CA GLY A 77 -3.35 -15.22 -10.16
C GLY A 77 -3.10 -16.37 -11.14
N LYS A 78 -4.15 -16.93 -11.78
CA LYS A 78 -4.05 -17.99 -12.80
C LYS A 78 -4.50 -17.47 -14.17
N PRO A 79 -3.69 -17.60 -15.23
CA PRO A 79 -4.11 -17.25 -16.59
C PRO A 79 -5.13 -18.29 -17.09
N VAL A 80 -6.34 -17.85 -17.44
CA VAL A 80 -7.43 -18.76 -17.84
C VAL A 80 -7.84 -18.62 -19.30
N ALA A 81 -7.54 -17.49 -19.95
CA ALA A 81 -7.84 -17.29 -21.36
C ALA A 81 -6.94 -16.21 -21.97
N LEU A 82 -6.70 -16.32 -23.29
CA LEU A 82 -6.18 -15.27 -24.13
C LEU A 82 -7.18 -15.05 -25.26
N LEU A 83 -7.93 -13.95 -25.21
CA LEU A 83 -9.07 -13.71 -26.09
C LEU A 83 -8.80 -12.53 -27.01
N ARG A 84 -9.28 -12.58 -28.26
CA ARG A 84 -9.20 -11.45 -29.18
C ARG A 84 -10.17 -10.34 -28.75
N THR A 85 -9.65 -9.14 -28.59
CA THR A 85 -10.36 -7.89 -28.30
C THR A 85 -9.96 -6.85 -29.37
N HIS A 86 -9.22 -5.81 -29.02
CA HIS A 86 -8.69 -4.78 -29.91
C HIS A 86 -7.53 -4.01 -29.24
N ALA A 87 -6.72 -3.29 -30.01
CA ALA A 87 -5.55 -2.58 -29.50
C ALA A 87 -5.87 -1.53 -28.41
N HIS A 88 -7.09 -1.00 -28.39
CA HIS A 88 -7.54 -0.03 -27.38
C HIS A 88 -8.00 -0.66 -26.06
N ALA A 89 -8.06 -1.99 -25.96
CA ALA A 89 -8.45 -2.67 -24.74
C ALA A 89 -7.23 -2.86 -23.83
N PRO A 90 -7.45 -3.16 -22.53
CA PRO A 90 -6.41 -3.69 -21.69
C PRO A 90 -5.80 -4.96 -22.26
N LEU A 91 -4.47 -5.07 -22.18
CA LEU A 91 -3.77 -6.31 -22.48
C LEU A 91 -4.03 -7.37 -21.41
N VAL A 92 -4.26 -6.95 -20.17
CA VAL A 92 -4.52 -7.86 -19.07
C VAL A 92 -5.71 -7.37 -18.25
N VAL A 93 -6.67 -8.26 -17.99
CA VAL A 93 -7.74 -8.04 -17.02
C VAL A 93 -7.68 -9.10 -15.94
N MET A 94 -7.85 -8.68 -14.69
CA MET A 94 -7.70 -9.56 -13.53
C MET A 94 -8.87 -9.48 -12.57
N ALA A 95 -9.23 -10.63 -12.00
CA ALA A 95 -10.15 -10.71 -10.88
C ALA A 95 -9.54 -11.64 -9.81
N ASN A 96 -9.02 -11.07 -8.73
CA ASN A 96 -8.30 -11.81 -7.70
C ASN A 96 -9.09 -11.87 -6.39
N CYS A 97 -9.25 -13.08 -5.84
CA CYS A 97 -9.81 -13.35 -4.51
C CYS A 97 -11.28 -12.96 -4.30
N ASN A 98 -12.06 -12.80 -5.37
CA ASN A 98 -13.48 -12.44 -5.28
C ASN A 98 -14.33 -13.65 -4.84
N LEU A 99 -15.07 -13.49 -3.74
CA LEU A 99 -15.99 -14.49 -3.18
C LEU A 99 -17.38 -13.86 -2.99
N ILE A 100 -18.43 -14.67 -3.16
CA ILE A 100 -19.80 -14.23 -2.89
C ILE A 100 -19.94 -13.94 -1.39
N GLY A 101 -20.60 -12.84 -1.01
CA GLY A 101 -20.56 -12.29 0.35
C GLY A 101 -20.72 -13.29 1.50
N GLN A 102 -21.70 -14.20 1.45
CA GLN A 102 -21.92 -15.21 2.50
C GLN A 102 -20.73 -16.20 2.69
N TRP A 103 -19.88 -16.33 1.67
CA TRP A 103 -18.67 -17.15 1.62
C TRP A 103 -17.37 -16.35 1.72
N ALA A 104 -17.44 -15.02 1.73
CA ALA A 104 -16.27 -14.15 1.87
C ALA A 104 -15.82 -14.12 3.35
N LYS A 105 -15.33 -15.27 3.83
CA LYS A 105 -14.87 -15.51 5.20
C LYS A 105 -13.47 -16.13 5.18
N ALA A 106 -12.67 -15.85 6.20
CA ALA A 106 -11.28 -16.28 6.26
C ALA A 106 -11.15 -17.82 6.16
N GLU A 107 -12.01 -18.57 6.85
CA GLU A 107 -12.00 -20.03 6.87
C GLU A 107 -12.24 -20.61 5.48
N HIS A 108 -13.21 -20.06 4.74
CA HIS A 108 -13.53 -20.52 3.39
C HIS A 108 -12.45 -20.13 2.38
N PHE A 109 -11.86 -18.94 2.52
CA PHE A 109 -10.68 -18.56 1.74
C PHE A 109 -9.55 -19.59 1.91
N TYR A 110 -9.21 -19.94 3.15
CA TYR A 110 -8.13 -20.90 3.41
C TYR A 110 -8.43 -22.31 2.89
N GLU A 111 -9.68 -22.78 2.95
CA GLU A 111 -10.07 -24.06 2.35
C GLU A 111 -9.81 -24.07 0.82
N LEU A 112 -10.21 -22.99 0.13
CA LEU A 112 -9.97 -22.85 -1.31
C LEU A 112 -8.48 -22.67 -1.64
N GLU A 113 -7.72 -21.98 -0.78
CA GLU A 113 -6.28 -21.74 -0.96
C GLU A 113 -5.50 -23.04 -0.84
N GLN A 114 -5.81 -23.88 0.15
CA GLN A 114 -5.24 -25.22 0.31
C GLN A 114 -5.52 -26.13 -0.90
N ARG A 115 -6.68 -25.96 -1.54
CA ARG A 115 -7.06 -26.68 -2.77
C ARG A 115 -6.50 -26.03 -4.03
N ASN A 116 -5.71 -24.96 -3.91
CA ASN A 116 -5.13 -24.19 -4.99
C ASN A 116 -6.17 -23.60 -5.98
N LEU A 117 -7.35 -23.22 -5.46
CA LEU A 117 -8.47 -22.68 -6.24
C LEU A 117 -8.55 -21.15 -6.18
N ILE A 118 -7.90 -20.54 -5.19
CA ILE A 118 -7.89 -19.09 -4.97
C ILE A 118 -6.48 -18.64 -4.59
N CYS A 119 -6.21 -17.36 -4.79
CA CYS A 119 -4.98 -16.69 -4.39
C CYS A 119 -5.34 -15.24 -4.06
N TRP A 120 -4.80 -14.73 -2.96
CA TRP A 120 -4.94 -13.34 -2.62
C TRP A 120 -3.82 -12.52 -3.26
N GLY A 121 -4.20 -11.51 -4.05
CA GLY A 121 -3.27 -10.62 -4.75
C GLY A 121 -2.83 -9.42 -3.91
N GLY A 122 -3.20 -9.34 -2.63
CA GLY A 122 -3.06 -8.09 -1.87
C GLY A 122 -3.81 -6.94 -2.56
N LEU A 123 -3.31 -5.73 -2.38
CA LEU A 123 -3.65 -4.59 -3.23
C LEU A 123 -2.81 -4.64 -4.50
N THR A 124 -1.50 -4.42 -4.40
CA THR A 124 -0.58 -4.28 -5.55
C THR A 124 0.25 -5.52 -5.93
N ALA A 125 0.01 -6.70 -5.33
CA ALA A 125 0.87 -7.87 -5.54
C ALA A 125 0.45 -8.62 -6.82
N GLY A 126 -0.82 -9.00 -6.89
CA GLY A 126 -1.40 -9.84 -7.93
C GLY A 126 -1.70 -9.12 -9.25
N ASP A 127 -1.56 -7.80 -9.29
CA ASP A 127 -1.69 -6.92 -10.46
C ASP A 127 -0.36 -6.22 -10.82
N TRP A 128 0.72 -6.62 -10.16
CA TRP A 128 2.11 -6.30 -10.47
C TRP A 128 2.48 -4.82 -10.30
N GLN A 129 1.95 -4.15 -9.26
CA GLN A 129 2.14 -2.70 -9.04
C GLN A 129 2.99 -2.36 -7.80
N TYR A 130 3.60 -3.37 -7.16
CA TYR A 130 4.43 -3.19 -5.97
C TYR A 130 5.82 -2.62 -6.30
N ILE A 131 6.25 -1.61 -5.54
CA ILE A 131 7.52 -0.89 -5.72
C ILE A 131 8.37 -0.89 -4.44
N GLY A 132 8.25 -1.97 -3.66
CA GLY A 132 8.88 -2.06 -2.35
C GLY A 132 8.20 -1.21 -1.29
N SER A 133 8.92 -1.00 -0.20
CA SER A 133 8.47 -0.20 0.95
C SER A 133 8.18 1.26 0.59
N GLN A 134 8.75 1.75 -0.51
CA GLN A 134 8.46 3.08 -1.05
C GLN A 134 6.96 3.25 -1.41
N GLY A 135 6.23 2.17 -1.69
CA GLY A 135 4.81 2.25 -2.05
C GLY A 135 3.90 2.85 -0.96
N VAL A 136 4.31 2.84 0.32
CA VAL A 136 3.50 3.36 1.44
C VAL A 136 4.16 4.44 2.26
N ILE A 137 5.47 4.61 2.17
CA ILE A 137 6.20 5.55 3.03
C ILE A 137 5.68 6.99 2.94
N GLN A 138 5.24 7.46 1.76
CA GLN A 138 4.65 8.79 1.65
C GLN A 138 3.33 8.87 2.40
N GLY A 139 2.47 7.86 2.29
CA GLY A 139 1.21 7.82 3.04
C GLY A 139 1.47 7.89 4.55
N THR A 140 2.43 7.11 5.04
CA THR A 140 2.84 7.14 6.46
C THR A 140 3.43 8.50 6.86
N TYR A 141 4.27 9.10 6.02
CA TYR A 141 4.82 10.44 6.24
C TYR A 141 3.72 11.52 6.25
N GLU A 142 2.74 11.44 5.36
CA GLU A 142 1.60 12.38 5.31
C GLU A 142 0.73 12.24 6.57
N ILE A 143 0.49 11.03 7.08
CA ILE A 143 -0.21 10.84 8.36
C ILE A 143 0.52 11.60 9.48
N PHE A 144 1.83 11.37 9.64
CA PHE A 144 2.62 12.05 10.67
C PHE A 144 2.68 13.56 10.46
N SER A 145 2.78 14.03 9.21
CA SER A 145 2.76 15.45 8.87
C SER A 145 1.43 16.11 9.23
N ARG A 146 0.29 15.44 8.97
CA ARG A 146 -1.05 15.93 9.36
C ARG A 146 -1.25 15.93 10.87
N ILE A 147 -0.69 14.94 11.57
CA ILE A 147 -0.69 14.94 13.03
C ILE A 147 0.15 16.11 13.56
N ALA A 148 1.35 16.34 13.00
CA ALA A 148 2.20 17.45 13.36
C ALA A 148 1.47 18.79 13.18
N GLU A 149 0.85 19.00 12.02
CA GLU A 149 0.08 20.20 11.69
C GLU A 149 -1.05 20.47 12.69
N ARG A 150 -1.79 19.42 13.06
CA ARG A 150 -2.99 19.56 13.90
C ARG A 150 -2.73 19.61 15.40
N HIS A 151 -1.65 18.98 15.86
CA HIS A 151 -1.44 18.73 17.30
C HIS A 151 -0.11 19.27 17.83
N PHE A 152 0.87 19.58 16.96
CA PHE A 152 2.24 19.87 17.38
C PHE A 152 2.90 21.01 16.59
N ASP A 153 2.13 22.05 16.23
CA ASP A 153 2.64 23.25 15.55
C ASP A 153 3.44 22.95 14.27
N ASN A 154 3.06 21.89 13.56
CA ASN A 154 3.70 21.40 12.34
C ASN A 154 5.18 20.97 12.53
N ASP A 155 5.55 20.48 13.71
CA ASP A 155 6.91 20.01 14.03
C ASP A 155 6.91 18.84 15.04
N LEU A 156 7.46 17.69 14.67
CA LEU A 156 7.59 16.54 15.58
C LEU A 156 8.95 16.46 16.30
N ARG A 157 9.83 17.46 16.18
CA ARG A 157 11.10 17.47 16.93
C ARG A 157 10.86 17.47 18.44
N GLY A 158 11.40 16.45 19.11
CA GLY A 158 11.19 16.23 20.54
C GLY A 158 9.98 15.36 20.88
N ARG A 159 9.22 14.92 19.87
CA ARG A 159 8.05 14.04 20.02
C ARG A 159 8.42 12.57 19.89
N PHE A 160 7.66 11.73 20.57
CA PHE A 160 7.82 10.29 20.62
C PHE A 160 6.65 9.56 19.95
N ILE A 161 6.96 8.79 18.90
CA ILE A 161 6.05 7.86 18.23
C ILE A 161 6.32 6.44 18.71
N LEU A 162 5.29 5.74 19.19
CA LEU A 162 5.33 4.31 19.49
C LEU A 162 4.50 3.54 18.44
N THR A 163 5.09 2.51 17.85
CA THR A 163 4.40 1.60 16.93
C THR A 163 4.97 0.18 16.98
N ALA A 164 4.38 -0.75 16.22
CA ALA A 164 4.84 -2.10 16.02
C ALA A 164 4.71 -2.57 14.57
N GLY A 165 5.48 -3.62 14.24
CA GLY A 165 5.54 -4.26 12.91
C GLY A 165 6.56 -3.63 11.97
N LEU A 166 7.59 -4.39 11.61
CA LEU A 166 8.65 -4.06 10.64
C LEU A 166 8.60 -4.97 9.41
N GLY A 167 7.39 -5.34 8.98
CA GLY A 167 7.16 -6.08 7.72
C GLY A 167 7.38 -5.23 6.47
N GLY A 168 6.95 -5.73 5.30
CA GLY A 168 7.07 -5.03 4.00
C GLY A 168 6.57 -3.58 4.05
N MET A 169 5.38 -3.38 4.61
CA MET A 169 4.73 -2.08 4.75
C MET A 169 5.12 -1.39 6.08
N GLY A 170 5.03 -2.13 7.19
CA GLY A 170 5.39 -1.68 8.54
C GLY A 170 6.81 -1.13 8.69
N GLY A 171 7.74 -1.64 7.88
CA GLY A 171 9.12 -1.19 7.84
C GLY A 171 9.31 0.27 7.41
N ALA A 172 8.31 0.90 6.77
CA ALA A 172 8.36 2.30 6.37
C ALA A 172 8.11 3.28 7.53
N GLN A 173 7.46 2.84 8.60
CA GLN A 173 7.14 3.66 9.78
C GLN A 173 8.35 4.37 10.41
N PRO A 174 9.49 3.69 10.70
CA PRO A 174 10.65 4.35 11.31
C PRO A 174 11.26 5.45 10.42
N LEU A 175 11.38 5.20 9.11
CA LEU A 175 11.89 6.20 8.17
C LEU A 175 10.93 7.38 8.00
N ALA A 176 9.61 7.12 7.89
CA ALA A 176 8.60 8.17 7.84
C ALA A 176 8.61 9.05 9.11
N GLY A 177 8.74 8.44 10.29
CA GLY A 177 8.88 9.16 11.56
C GLY A 177 10.12 10.06 11.58
N ARG A 178 11.27 9.55 11.12
CA ARG A 178 12.51 10.33 10.98
C ARG A 178 12.35 11.50 9.99
N MET A 179 11.74 11.27 8.83
CA MET A 179 11.45 12.30 7.82
C MET A 179 10.49 13.38 8.36
N ALA A 180 9.57 13.00 9.25
CA ALA A 180 8.70 13.93 9.97
C ALA A 180 9.37 14.57 11.21
N ASN A 181 10.66 14.29 11.45
CA ASN A 181 11.49 14.78 12.55
C ASN A 181 11.19 14.22 13.95
N ALA A 182 10.56 13.05 14.06
CA ALA A 182 10.20 12.42 15.34
C ALA A 182 11.24 11.41 15.83
N ALA A 183 11.25 11.16 17.15
CA ALA A 183 11.84 9.96 17.74
C ALA A 183 10.81 8.81 17.69
N THR A 184 11.18 7.66 17.14
CA THR A 184 10.25 6.54 16.89
C THR A 184 10.78 5.24 17.49
N LEU A 185 9.97 4.57 18.32
CA LEU A 185 10.20 3.21 18.80
C LEU A 185 9.28 2.25 18.05
N VAL A 186 9.86 1.21 17.44
CA VAL A 186 9.11 0.17 16.73
C VAL A 186 9.36 -1.19 17.37
N VAL A 187 8.30 -1.83 17.85
CA VAL A 187 8.35 -3.19 18.39
C VAL A 187 8.20 -4.21 17.25
N GLU A 188 9.09 -5.19 17.20
CA GLU A 188 9.06 -6.28 16.21
C GLU A 188 9.46 -7.60 16.88
N ILE A 189 8.76 -8.68 16.56
CA ILE A 189 8.96 -9.99 17.19
C ILE A 189 9.97 -10.86 16.42
N ASP A 190 10.20 -10.57 15.14
CA ASP A 190 11.10 -11.31 14.27
C ASP A 190 12.39 -10.52 14.00
N GLN A 191 13.51 -11.01 14.54
CA GLN A 191 14.84 -10.41 14.38
C GLN A 191 15.22 -10.21 12.92
N SER A 192 14.85 -11.14 12.02
CA SER A 192 15.19 -11.03 10.60
C SER A 192 14.55 -9.79 9.93
N ARG A 193 13.40 -9.34 10.46
CA ARG A 193 12.71 -8.13 9.98
C ARG A 193 13.42 -6.86 10.45
N ILE A 194 13.92 -6.85 11.69
CA ILE A 194 14.76 -5.77 12.22
C ILE A 194 16.04 -5.65 11.38
N ASP A 195 16.75 -6.77 11.19
CA ASP A 195 18.01 -6.81 10.42
C ASP A 195 17.83 -6.27 9.01
N LYS A 196 16.75 -6.69 8.32
CA LYS A 196 16.43 -6.19 6.98
C LYS A 196 16.25 -4.66 6.95
N ARG A 197 15.58 -4.07 7.96
CA ARG A 197 15.32 -2.62 8.01
C ARG A 197 16.56 -1.82 8.40
N LEU A 198 17.43 -2.36 9.24
CA LEU A 198 18.77 -1.80 9.50
C LEU A 198 19.62 -1.80 8.22
N GLN A 199 19.64 -2.93 7.50
CA GLN A 199 20.46 -3.09 6.29
C GLN A 199 20.11 -2.08 5.19
N ILE A 200 18.81 -1.79 4.99
CA ILE A 200 18.34 -0.83 3.98
C ILE A 200 18.32 0.62 4.48
N GLY A 201 18.68 0.87 5.75
CA GLY A 201 18.72 2.21 6.34
C GLY A 201 17.35 2.80 6.72
N PHE A 202 16.30 1.97 6.83
CA PHE A 202 14.97 2.40 7.26
C PHE A 202 14.85 2.47 8.79
N LEU A 203 15.72 1.73 9.49
CA LEU A 203 15.88 1.73 10.93
C LEU A 203 17.34 2.09 11.27
N GLU A 204 17.58 2.89 12.30
CA GLU A 204 18.93 3.38 12.63
C GLU A 204 19.61 2.62 13.78
N ARG A 205 18.82 2.13 14.74
CA ARG A 205 19.30 1.47 15.95
C ARG A 205 18.39 0.32 16.32
N GLN A 206 18.97 -0.69 16.96
CA GLN A 206 18.24 -1.69 17.73
C GLN A 206 18.64 -1.55 19.20
N ALA A 207 17.66 -1.51 20.09
CA ALA A 207 17.87 -1.59 21.53
C ALA A 207 17.93 -3.05 21.99
N ARG A 208 18.72 -3.32 23.03
CA ARG A 208 18.87 -4.64 23.65
C ARG A 208 17.66 -5.03 24.50
N ASP A 209 17.05 -4.04 25.14
CA ASP A 209 15.89 -4.21 26.01
C ASP A 209 15.04 -2.92 26.05
N LEU A 210 13.91 -3.00 26.76
CA LEU A 210 12.96 -1.89 26.87
C LEU A 210 13.55 -0.69 27.63
N ASP A 211 14.45 -0.91 28.59
CA ASP A 211 15.04 0.17 29.39
C ASP A 211 15.97 1.01 28.53
N GLU A 212 16.83 0.36 27.73
CA GLU A 212 17.69 1.02 26.75
C GLU A 212 16.86 1.70 25.66
N ALA A 213 15.81 1.05 25.13
CA ALA A 213 14.94 1.65 24.13
C ALA A 213 14.34 2.98 24.62
N LEU A 214 13.78 2.99 25.83
CA LEU A 214 13.18 4.20 26.41
C LEU A 214 14.24 5.25 26.77
N ALA A 215 15.46 4.86 27.13
CA ALA A 215 16.56 5.80 27.36
C ALA A 215 16.96 6.51 26.06
N LEU A 216 17.16 5.76 24.96
CA LEU A 216 17.47 6.33 23.65
C LEU A 216 16.40 7.31 23.17
N ILE A 217 15.12 6.96 23.34
CA ILE A 217 14.00 7.85 23.00
C ILE A 217 14.03 9.13 23.84
N ARG A 218 14.18 9.04 25.17
CA ARG A 218 14.24 10.22 26.05
C ARG A 218 15.42 11.14 25.71
N ASP A 219 16.58 10.57 25.39
CA ASP A 219 17.77 11.33 25.01
C ASP A 219 17.55 12.08 23.68
N ALA A 220 16.90 11.44 22.71
CA ALA A 220 16.55 12.04 21.44
C ALA A 220 15.49 13.14 21.59
N GLN A 221 14.46 12.91 22.44
CA GLN A 221 13.45 13.92 22.75
C GLN A 221 14.10 15.17 23.38
N THR A 222 15.01 14.97 24.33
CA THR A 222 15.74 16.06 25.01
C THR A 222 16.60 16.86 24.04
N ARG A 223 17.28 16.18 23.11
CA ARG A 223 18.11 16.81 22.07
C ARG A 223 17.30 17.35 20.89
N ARG A 224 16.00 17.06 20.82
CA ARG A 224 15.10 17.38 19.69
C ARG A 224 15.62 16.84 18.35
N GLU A 225 16.25 15.67 18.40
CA GLU A 225 16.81 14.97 17.24
C GLU A 225 15.88 13.82 16.83
N PRO A 226 15.63 13.62 15.52
CA PRO A 226 14.93 12.43 15.07
C PRO A 226 15.80 11.19 15.23
N ILE A 227 15.17 10.07 15.60
CA ILE A 227 15.82 8.76 15.67
C ILE A 227 14.79 7.66 15.45
N SER A 228 15.21 6.55 14.88
CA SER A 228 14.42 5.33 14.78
C SER A 228 15.08 4.17 15.52
N VAL A 229 14.37 3.61 16.49
CA VAL A 229 14.83 2.54 17.38
C VAL A 229 13.92 1.32 17.24
N GLY A 230 14.49 0.17 16.91
CA GLY A 230 13.80 -1.11 16.93
C GLY A 230 13.98 -1.80 18.27
N LEU A 231 12.94 -2.50 18.74
CA LEU A 231 12.99 -3.34 19.93
C LEU A 231 12.46 -4.73 19.58
N LEU A 232 13.29 -5.75 19.81
CA LEU A 232 12.87 -7.14 19.68
C LEU A 232 11.91 -7.49 20.82
N GLY A 233 10.65 -7.79 20.51
CA GLY A 233 9.64 -8.12 21.51
C GLY A 233 8.24 -8.26 20.93
N ASN A 234 7.29 -8.71 21.76
CA ASN A 234 5.88 -8.80 21.38
C ASN A 234 5.16 -7.49 21.74
N ALA A 235 4.45 -6.88 20.79
CA ALA A 235 3.73 -5.63 21.03
C ALA A 235 2.65 -5.78 22.13
N ALA A 236 2.00 -6.94 22.24
CA ALA A 236 1.02 -7.25 23.29
C ALA A 236 1.63 -7.37 24.71
N ASP A 237 2.95 -7.41 24.83
CA ASP A 237 3.68 -7.36 26.10
C ASP A 237 4.34 -5.99 26.31
N VAL A 238 4.97 -5.45 25.28
CA VAL A 238 5.73 -4.18 25.35
C VAL A 238 4.82 -2.97 25.54
N PHE A 239 3.70 -2.86 24.80
CA PHE A 239 2.81 -1.70 24.92
C PHE A 239 2.21 -1.59 26.33
N PRO A 240 1.63 -2.66 26.91
CA PRO A 240 1.19 -2.64 28.31
C PRO A 240 2.33 -2.30 29.29
N ALA A 241 3.55 -2.80 29.06
CA ALA A 241 4.69 -2.51 29.94
C ALA A 241 5.09 -1.02 29.92
N ILE A 242 5.11 -0.38 28.74
CA ILE A 242 5.35 1.07 28.62
C ILE A 242 4.26 1.86 29.35
N LEU A 243 2.99 1.50 29.15
CA LEU A 243 1.85 2.16 29.81
C LEU A 243 1.92 2.03 31.33
N ALA A 244 2.22 0.84 31.85
CA ALA A 244 2.35 0.56 33.27
C ALA A 244 3.49 1.35 33.94
N ARG A 245 4.58 1.61 33.20
CA ARG A 245 5.70 2.46 33.63
C ARG A 245 5.37 3.95 33.62
N GLY A 246 4.19 4.35 33.16
CA GLY A 246 3.77 5.75 33.13
C GLY A 246 4.42 6.58 32.01
N VAL A 247 5.08 5.95 31.05
CA VAL A 247 5.61 6.63 29.87
C VAL A 247 4.49 6.80 28.85
N VAL A 248 4.19 8.02 28.45
CA VAL A 248 3.11 8.33 27.49
C VAL A 248 3.76 8.83 26.19
N PRO A 249 3.69 8.07 25.09
CA PRO A 249 4.09 8.56 23.76
C PRO A 249 3.20 9.72 23.31
N ASP A 250 3.72 10.61 22.48
CA ASP A 250 2.92 11.68 21.87
C ASP A 250 1.97 11.10 20.79
N ILE A 251 2.43 10.08 20.05
CA ILE A 251 1.68 9.41 18.98
C ILE A 251 1.79 7.88 19.18
N VAL A 252 0.67 7.15 19.05
CA VAL A 252 0.63 5.69 19.09
C VAL A 252 -0.15 5.13 17.91
N THR A 253 0.41 4.12 17.26
CA THR A 253 -0.26 3.36 16.19
C THR A 253 0.22 1.91 16.19
N ASP A 254 -0.33 1.09 15.31
CA ASP A 254 0.14 -0.26 15.04
C ASP A 254 0.14 -0.56 13.54
N GLN A 255 1.11 -1.34 13.06
CA GLN A 255 1.12 -1.90 11.71
C GLN A 255 1.64 -3.35 11.70
N THR A 256 1.41 -4.09 12.78
CA THR A 256 1.46 -5.56 12.71
C THR A 256 0.49 -6.07 11.65
N ALA A 257 0.67 -7.31 11.18
CA ALA A 257 -0.28 -7.93 10.26
C ALA A 257 -1.50 -8.48 11.02
N ALA A 258 -2.12 -7.66 11.87
CA ALA A 258 -3.27 -8.04 12.70
C ALA A 258 -4.47 -8.51 11.87
N HIS A 259 -4.53 -8.14 10.60
CA HIS A 259 -5.56 -8.54 9.65
C HIS A 259 -5.59 -10.04 9.40
N ASP A 260 -4.54 -10.77 9.75
CA ASP A 260 -4.46 -12.21 9.60
C ASP A 260 -4.01 -12.86 10.90
N LEU A 261 -4.97 -13.45 11.61
CA LEU A 261 -4.73 -14.11 12.91
C LEU A 261 -3.93 -15.42 12.81
N VAL A 262 -3.73 -15.97 11.61
CA VAL A 262 -3.01 -17.23 11.36
C VAL A 262 -1.56 -16.95 10.96
N TYR A 263 -1.35 -16.05 10.01
CA TYR A 263 -0.03 -15.79 9.42
C TYR A 263 0.60 -14.47 9.88
N GLY A 264 -0.19 -13.53 10.39
CA GLY A 264 0.23 -12.16 10.58
C GLY A 264 0.55 -11.74 12.01
N TYR A 265 -0.26 -12.14 13.01
CA TYR A 265 -0.05 -11.75 14.41
C TYR A 265 0.54 -12.91 15.23
N VAL A 266 1.59 -12.63 16.02
CA VAL A 266 2.22 -13.61 16.92
C VAL A 266 1.64 -13.43 18.33
N PRO A 267 0.97 -14.44 18.91
CA PRO A 267 0.42 -14.33 20.25
C PRO A 267 1.50 -14.11 21.32
N ALA A 268 1.17 -13.38 22.38
CA ALA A 268 2.04 -13.21 23.53
C ALA A 268 2.35 -14.56 24.20
N GLY A 269 3.61 -14.78 24.57
CA GLY A 269 4.07 -16.05 25.15
C GLY A 269 4.39 -17.16 24.14
N TYR A 270 4.22 -16.92 22.83
CA TYR A 270 4.56 -17.87 21.79
C TYR A 270 5.84 -17.46 21.06
N THR A 271 6.64 -18.46 20.69
CA THR A 271 7.76 -18.33 19.77
C THR A 271 7.29 -18.40 18.31
N LEU A 272 8.13 -17.91 17.39
CA LEU A 272 7.83 -17.99 15.95
C LEU A 272 7.67 -19.44 15.46
N ASP A 273 8.42 -20.38 16.03
CA ASP A 273 8.36 -21.79 15.62
C ASP A 273 7.09 -22.49 16.13
N GLU A 274 6.63 -22.17 17.35
CA GLU A 274 5.33 -22.64 17.85
C GLU A 274 4.18 -22.12 16.97
N VAL A 275 4.20 -20.83 16.62
CA VAL A 275 3.21 -20.25 15.70
C VAL A 275 3.24 -20.97 14.34
N ARG A 276 4.43 -21.22 13.77
CA ARG A 276 4.57 -21.97 12.52
C ARG A 276 3.95 -23.37 12.61
N SER A 277 4.19 -24.08 13.71
CA SER A 277 3.63 -25.41 13.93
C SER A 277 2.10 -25.40 14.04
N LEU A 278 1.53 -24.40 14.72
CA LEU A 278 0.07 -24.27 14.89
C LEU A 278 -0.67 -23.91 13.59
N ARG A 279 -0.02 -23.21 12.64
CA ARG A 279 -0.62 -22.92 11.33
C ARG A 279 -1.05 -24.17 10.58
N ASP A 280 -0.32 -25.27 10.78
CA ASP A 280 -0.56 -26.54 10.08
C ASP A 280 -1.41 -27.50 10.91
N SER A 281 -1.23 -27.48 12.24
CA SER A 281 -1.86 -28.45 13.15
C SER A 281 -3.18 -27.98 13.76
N ASP A 282 -3.31 -26.70 14.13
CA ASP A 282 -4.51 -26.16 14.80
C ASP A 282 -4.62 -24.62 14.65
N ARG A 283 -5.21 -24.19 13.54
CA ARG A 283 -5.43 -22.77 13.23
C ARG A 283 -6.41 -22.10 14.19
N ALA A 284 -7.40 -22.83 14.70
CA ALA A 284 -8.43 -22.25 15.56
C ALA A 284 -7.81 -21.77 16.88
N THR A 285 -7.03 -22.63 17.52
CA THR A 285 -6.28 -22.27 18.75
C THR A 285 -5.35 -21.09 18.52
N LEU A 286 -4.65 -21.06 17.39
CA LEU A 286 -3.78 -19.93 17.04
C LEU A 286 -4.55 -18.63 16.89
N MET A 287 -5.69 -18.65 16.19
CA MET A 287 -6.52 -17.48 15.97
C MET A 287 -7.07 -16.91 17.29
N ASP A 288 -7.50 -17.78 18.20
CA ASP A 288 -8.00 -17.37 19.53
C ASP A 288 -6.89 -16.76 20.38
N ALA A 289 -5.69 -17.37 20.39
CA ALA A 289 -4.53 -16.83 21.11
C ALA A 289 -4.07 -15.47 20.54
N SER A 290 -4.07 -15.32 19.21
CA SER A 290 -3.77 -14.06 18.52
C SER A 290 -4.77 -12.98 18.91
N ARG A 291 -6.07 -13.30 18.91
CA ARG A 291 -7.14 -12.38 19.30
C ARG A 291 -7.01 -11.92 20.76
N ALA A 292 -6.73 -12.84 21.68
CA ALA A 292 -6.50 -12.52 23.09
C ALA A 292 -5.29 -11.58 23.29
N SER A 293 -4.26 -11.73 22.47
CA SER A 293 -3.09 -10.86 22.49
C SER A 293 -3.39 -9.47 21.90
N ILE A 294 -4.17 -9.41 20.82
CA ILE A 294 -4.66 -8.15 20.23
C ILE A 294 -5.51 -7.37 21.23
N VAL A 295 -6.37 -8.04 22.01
CA VAL A 295 -7.17 -7.40 23.08
C VAL A 295 -6.25 -6.63 24.04
N ARG A 296 -5.23 -7.29 24.59
CA ARG A 296 -4.25 -6.67 25.49
C ARG A 296 -3.50 -5.50 24.85
N HIS A 297 -3.15 -5.64 23.56
CA HIS A 297 -2.47 -4.59 22.80
C HIS A 297 -3.37 -3.34 22.63
N VAL A 298 -4.61 -3.53 22.19
CA VAL A 298 -5.56 -2.42 21.98
C VAL A 298 -5.99 -1.77 23.29
N GLU A 299 -6.13 -2.53 24.38
CA GLU A 299 -6.35 -1.95 25.71
C GLU A 299 -5.21 -1.01 26.13
N ALA A 300 -3.96 -1.34 25.81
CA ALA A 300 -2.84 -0.44 26.05
C ALA A 300 -2.89 0.80 25.15
N MET A 301 -3.25 0.65 23.86
CA MET A 301 -3.46 1.78 22.95
C MET A 301 -4.55 2.73 23.46
N LEU A 302 -5.68 2.20 23.94
CA LEU A 302 -6.74 2.98 24.59
C LEU A 302 -6.24 3.65 25.88
N GLY A 303 -5.43 2.96 26.67
CA GLY A 303 -4.82 3.52 27.87
C GLY A 303 -3.88 4.71 27.58
N PHE A 304 -3.14 4.68 26.46
CA PHE A 304 -2.35 5.84 26.02
C PHE A 304 -3.25 6.98 25.54
N LYS A 305 -4.32 6.68 24.80
CA LYS A 305 -5.33 7.67 24.37
C LYS A 305 -5.95 8.37 25.58
N ASP A 306 -6.35 7.62 26.60
CA ASP A 306 -6.93 8.14 27.84
C ASP A 306 -5.93 9.05 28.62
N ARG A 307 -4.63 8.93 28.34
CA ARG A 307 -3.56 9.79 28.88
C ARG A 307 -3.13 10.92 27.94
N GLY A 308 -3.84 11.12 26.82
CA GLY A 308 -3.65 12.26 25.92
C GLY A 308 -2.78 12.00 24.69
N ALA A 309 -2.35 10.77 24.45
CA ALA A 309 -1.64 10.44 23.21
C ALA A 309 -2.58 10.55 21.99
N VAL A 310 -2.04 10.97 20.84
CA VAL A 310 -2.73 10.85 19.56
C VAL A 310 -2.65 9.39 19.10
N VAL A 311 -3.75 8.65 19.21
CA VAL A 311 -3.80 7.22 18.88
C VAL A 311 -4.65 6.99 17.65
N PHE A 312 -4.16 6.17 16.71
CA PHE A 312 -4.91 5.82 15.50
C PHE A 312 -4.65 4.37 15.05
N ASP A 313 -5.58 3.82 14.25
CA ASP A 313 -5.42 2.55 13.54
C ASP A 313 -4.85 2.82 12.15
N ASN A 314 -3.76 2.13 11.78
CA ASN A 314 -3.10 2.23 10.48
C ASN A 314 -3.58 1.17 9.47
N GLY A 315 -4.84 0.77 9.56
CA GLY A 315 -5.57 -0.02 8.58
C GLY A 315 -5.16 -1.48 8.53
N ASN A 316 -5.13 -2.15 9.69
CA ASN A 316 -4.78 -3.57 9.78
C ASN A 316 -5.82 -4.44 10.51
N LEU A 317 -7.06 -3.95 10.66
CA LEU A 317 -8.16 -4.62 11.37
C LEU A 317 -7.93 -4.91 12.87
N ILE A 318 -6.88 -4.36 13.50
CA ILE A 318 -6.59 -4.63 14.92
C ILE A 318 -7.77 -4.25 15.83
N ARG A 319 -8.44 -3.12 15.55
CA ARG A 319 -9.65 -2.69 16.29
C ARG A 319 -10.83 -3.64 16.11
N THR A 320 -10.95 -4.25 14.92
CA THR A 320 -12.02 -5.21 14.61
C THR A 320 -11.84 -6.46 15.44
N HIS A 321 -10.62 -7.03 15.44
CA HIS A 321 -10.31 -8.20 16.26
C HIS A 321 -10.39 -7.92 17.76
N ALA A 322 -10.00 -6.73 18.22
CA ALA A 322 -10.15 -6.33 19.61
C ALA A 322 -11.63 -6.19 20.02
N LYS A 323 -12.47 -5.58 19.18
CA LYS A 323 -13.93 -5.50 19.42
C LYS A 323 -14.55 -6.88 19.52
N ASP A 324 -14.23 -7.77 18.58
CA ASP A 324 -14.71 -9.15 18.63
C ASP A 324 -14.19 -9.91 19.86
N GLY A 325 -13.01 -9.55 20.37
CA GLY A 325 -12.43 -10.07 21.61
C GLY A 325 -13.00 -9.45 22.89
N GLY A 326 -13.98 -8.55 22.79
CA GLY A 326 -14.68 -7.95 23.94
C GLY A 326 -14.31 -6.51 24.28
N VAL A 327 -13.39 -5.87 23.55
CA VAL A 327 -13.02 -4.46 23.79
C VAL A 327 -14.08 -3.54 23.17
N ALA A 328 -15.14 -3.25 23.92
CA ALA A 328 -16.26 -2.42 23.46
C ALA A 328 -15.83 -1.04 22.92
N ARG A 329 -14.76 -0.47 23.50
CA ARG A 329 -14.19 0.84 23.16
C ARG A 329 -13.21 0.81 21.98
N ALA A 330 -12.99 -0.33 21.31
CA ALA A 330 -11.92 -0.46 20.31
C ALA A 330 -12.00 0.58 19.17
N PHE A 331 -13.22 0.94 18.74
CA PHE A 331 -13.44 1.94 17.68
C PHE A 331 -13.45 3.39 18.18
N GLU A 332 -13.13 3.65 19.46
CA GLU A 332 -12.74 5.00 19.90
C GLU A 332 -11.37 5.39 19.36
N ILE A 333 -10.56 4.43 18.91
CA ILE A 333 -9.34 4.68 18.14
C ILE A 333 -9.80 4.93 16.69
N PRO A 334 -9.62 6.15 16.15
CA PRO A 334 -10.01 6.46 14.78
C PRO A 334 -9.05 5.81 13.78
N VAL A 335 -9.52 5.53 12.57
CA VAL A 335 -8.67 5.07 11.48
C VAL A 335 -7.96 6.23 10.80
N PHE A 336 -6.72 6.01 10.35
CA PHE A 336 -5.87 7.06 9.76
C PHE A 336 -6.49 7.75 8.54
N THR A 337 -7.28 7.02 7.74
CA THR A 337 -7.93 7.54 6.53
C THR A 337 -8.97 8.58 6.89
N GLU A 338 -9.90 8.26 7.79
CA GLU A 338 -10.87 9.19 8.34
C GLU A 338 -10.18 10.35 9.04
N ALA A 339 -9.27 10.02 9.96
CA ALA A 339 -8.67 11.01 10.85
C ALA A 339 -7.84 12.02 10.06
N PHE A 340 -7.00 11.59 9.12
CA PHE A 340 -5.93 12.44 8.59
C PHE A 340 -5.94 12.59 7.06
N LEU A 341 -6.42 11.61 6.30
CA LEU A 341 -6.21 11.58 4.84
C LEU A 341 -7.47 11.84 3.99
N ARG A 342 -8.68 11.74 4.56
CA ARG A 342 -9.93 11.92 3.81
C ARG A 342 -10.03 13.23 3.02
N PRO A 343 -9.57 14.39 3.53
CA PRO A 343 -9.56 15.62 2.74
C PRO A 343 -8.73 15.51 1.46
N LEU A 344 -7.65 14.71 1.46
CA LEU A 344 -6.85 14.44 0.26
C LEU A 344 -7.65 13.60 -0.74
N PHE A 345 -8.31 12.54 -0.27
CA PHE A 345 -9.13 11.68 -1.12
C PHE A 345 -10.37 12.37 -1.71
N CYS A 346 -10.96 13.33 -0.99
CA CYS A 346 -12.03 14.18 -1.53
C CYS A 346 -11.58 14.93 -2.80
N ARG A 347 -10.27 15.19 -2.95
CA ARG A 347 -9.66 15.83 -4.12
C ARG A 347 -8.93 14.84 -5.05
N ALA A 348 -9.17 13.54 -4.86
CA ALA A 348 -8.49 12.44 -5.54
C ALA A 348 -6.94 12.48 -5.44
N ILE A 349 -6.42 13.13 -4.40
CA ILE A 349 -5.00 13.11 -4.06
C ILE A 349 -4.72 11.78 -3.35
N GLY A 350 -3.86 10.95 -3.94
CA GLY A 350 -3.62 9.58 -3.49
C GLY A 350 -2.32 9.00 -4.06
N PRO A 351 -1.99 7.73 -3.78
CA PRO A 351 -0.67 7.14 -3.94
C PRO A 351 -0.29 6.81 -5.40
N PHE A 352 -0.21 7.84 -6.24
CA PHE A 352 0.21 7.74 -7.63
C PHE A 352 1.71 7.43 -7.73
N ARG A 353 2.07 6.51 -8.61
CA ARG A 353 3.44 6.03 -8.73
C ARG A 353 3.83 5.76 -10.18
N TRP A 354 5.13 5.80 -10.44
CA TRP A 354 5.70 5.48 -11.74
C TRP A 354 7.00 4.71 -11.61
N ILE A 355 7.25 3.84 -12.60
CA ILE A 355 8.34 2.89 -12.63
C ILE A 355 9.11 3.06 -13.94
N ALA A 356 10.40 3.35 -13.87
CA ALA A 356 11.28 3.49 -15.03
C ALA A 356 11.64 2.11 -15.59
N LEU A 357 11.03 1.72 -16.72
CA LEU A 357 11.21 0.40 -17.29
C LEU A 357 12.60 0.20 -17.90
N SER A 358 13.32 1.29 -18.18
CA SER A 358 14.73 1.30 -18.58
C SER A 358 15.67 0.69 -17.54
N ASN A 359 15.24 0.65 -16.27
CA ASN A 359 16.07 0.39 -15.10
C ASN A 359 17.17 1.45 -14.88
N ASP A 360 17.00 2.67 -15.42
CA ASP A 360 17.91 3.80 -15.18
C ASP A 360 17.38 4.70 -14.04
N PRO A 361 18.10 4.80 -12.89
CA PRO A 361 17.73 5.69 -11.80
C PRO A 361 17.66 7.17 -12.20
N ASN A 362 18.37 7.56 -13.26
CA ASN A 362 18.36 8.92 -13.76
C ASN A 362 17.01 9.32 -14.37
N ASP A 363 16.24 8.37 -14.91
CA ASP A 363 14.89 8.65 -15.42
C ASP A 363 13.99 9.16 -14.29
N ILE A 364 14.07 8.56 -13.11
CA ILE A 364 13.34 9.04 -11.93
C ILE A 364 13.84 10.42 -11.48
N ARG A 365 15.14 10.69 -11.54
CA ARG A 365 15.70 12.01 -11.16
C ARG A 365 15.20 13.12 -12.08
N ILE A 366 15.13 12.87 -13.38
CA ILE A 366 14.60 13.82 -14.36
C ILE A 366 13.11 14.10 -14.07
N ILE A 367 12.32 13.07 -13.77
CA ILE A 367 10.91 13.24 -13.41
C ILE A 367 10.76 14.00 -12.07
N ASP A 368 11.62 13.71 -11.09
CA ASP A 368 11.67 14.44 -9.82
C ASP A 368 11.99 15.93 -10.04
N ASP A 369 12.93 16.26 -10.95
CA ASP A 369 13.24 17.65 -11.33
C ASP A 369 12.03 18.35 -11.97
N TYR A 370 11.35 17.67 -12.91
CA TYR A 370 10.12 18.19 -13.53
C TYR A 370 9.05 18.50 -12.48
N LEU A 371 8.87 17.63 -11.49
CA LEU A 371 7.89 17.84 -10.42
C LEU A 371 8.21 19.07 -9.58
N LEU A 372 9.49 19.26 -9.21
CA LEU A 372 9.92 20.41 -8.43
C LEU A 372 9.82 21.74 -9.21
N GLU A 373 9.98 21.69 -10.53
CA GLU A 373 9.86 22.85 -11.41
C GLU A 373 8.40 23.22 -11.72
N HIS A 374 7.54 22.23 -11.99
CA HIS A 374 6.19 22.46 -12.52
C HIS A 374 5.08 22.40 -11.47
N PHE A 375 5.36 21.86 -10.27
CA PHE A 375 4.44 21.85 -9.13
C PHE A 375 5.05 22.50 -7.87
N PRO A 376 5.70 23.68 -7.97
CA PRO A 376 6.45 24.27 -6.85
C PRO A 376 5.54 24.61 -5.66
N ASP A 377 4.30 25.01 -5.95
CA ASP A 377 3.30 25.41 -4.94
C ASP A 377 2.57 24.21 -4.30
N ASN A 378 2.66 23.02 -4.91
CA ASN A 378 2.10 21.82 -4.31
C ASN A 378 3.07 21.30 -3.23
N ARG A 379 2.88 21.76 -1.99
CA ARG A 379 3.76 21.42 -0.85
C ARG A 379 3.75 19.93 -0.50
N ILE A 380 2.66 19.20 -0.77
CA ILE A 380 2.59 17.75 -0.57
C ILE A 380 3.63 17.08 -1.47
N VAL A 381 3.64 17.44 -2.76
CA VAL A 381 4.58 16.90 -3.75
C VAL A 381 5.98 17.43 -3.52
N SER A 382 6.17 18.74 -3.43
CA SER A 382 7.51 19.33 -3.44
C SER A 382 8.31 19.05 -2.16
N ASN A 383 7.67 18.97 -0.99
CA ASN A 383 8.35 18.53 0.23
C ASN A 383 8.72 17.06 0.14
N TRP A 384 7.77 16.22 -0.30
CA TRP A 384 7.98 14.79 -0.43
C TRP A 384 9.12 14.46 -1.40
N ILE A 385 9.14 15.04 -2.60
CA ILE A 385 10.16 14.72 -3.62
C ILE A 385 11.57 15.07 -3.13
N ARG A 386 11.75 16.19 -2.41
CA ARG A 386 13.06 16.54 -1.82
C ARG A 386 13.51 15.47 -0.82
N LEU A 387 12.63 15.10 0.11
CA LEU A 387 12.94 14.07 1.11
C LEU A 387 13.16 12.69 0.47
N ALA A 388 12.36 12.33 -0.53
CA ALA A 388 12.44 11.04 -1.21
C ALA A 388 13.76 10.86 -1.98
N ARG A 389 14.28 11.94 -2.58
CA ARG A 389 15.61 11.94 -3.25
C ARG A 389 16.75 11.69 -2.28
N GLU A 390 16.64 12.19 -1.05
CA GLU A 390 17.68 12.10 -0.04
C GLU A 390 17.61 10.78 0.75
N CYS A 391 16.40 10.33 1.06
CA CYS A 391 16.18 9.31 2.08
C CYS A 391 15.70 7.97 1.54
N VAL A 392 15.14 7.90 0.33
CA VAL A 392 14.44 6.69 -0.15
C VAL A 392 15.27 5.98 -1.23
N PRO A 393 15.89 4.84 -0.91
CA PRO A 393 16.58 4.00 -1.90
C PRO A 393 15.58 3.36 -2.87
N PHE A 394 16.04 3.03 -4.07
CA PHE A 394 15.27 2.25 -5.02
C PHE A 394 15.36 0.75 -4.69
N GLU A 395 14.23 0.05 -4.80
CA GLU A 395 14.11 -1.39 -4.66
C GLU A 395 13.62 -1.97 -5.99
N GLY A 396 14.41 -2.83 -6.64
CA GLY A 396 14.08 -3.32 -7.99
C GLY A 396 14.24 -2.22 -9.04
N LEU A 397 13.27 -2.09 -9.95
CA LEU A 397 13.21 -0.98 -10.90
C LEU A 397 13.12 0.35 -10.15
N PRO A 398 13.92 1.37 -10.54
CA PRO A 398 13.74 2.72 -10.05
C PRO A 398 12.30 3.18 -10.23
N ALA A 399 11.69 3.51 -9.10
CA ALA A 399 10.30 3.92 -9.02
C ALA A 399 10.16 5.08 -8.05
N ARG A 400 9.10 5.85 -8.21
CA ARG A 400 8.75 6.95 -7.31
C ARG A 400 7.26 6.96 -7.07
N ILE A 401 6.88 7.31 -5.85
CA ILE A 401 5.52 7.67 -5.46
C ILE A 401 5.46 9.19 -5.29
N ALA A 402 4.34 9.80 -5.65
CA ALA A 402 3.99 11.17 -5.24
C ALA A 402 2.46 11.30 -5.18
N TRP A 403 1.94 11.85 -4.08
CA TRP A 403 0.49 12.06 -3.94
C TRP A 403 0.02 13.25 -4.78
N LEU A 404 -0.57 12.94 -5.93
CA LEU A 404 -1.06 13.89 -6.94
C LEU A 404 -2.57 13.74 -7.14
N GLY A 405 -3.26 14.87 -7.32
CA GLY A 405 -4.70 14.94 -7.46
C GLY A 405 -5.20 14.92 -8.91
N HIS A 406 -6.48 15.23 -9.08
CA HIS A 406 -7.12 15.32 -10.39
C HIS A 406 -6.46 16.38 -11.28
N GLY A 407 -6.19 16.02 -12.54
CA GLY A 407 -5.47 16.83 -13.52
C GLY A 407 -3.95 16.78 -13.38
N GLU A 408 -3.41 16.80 -12.17
CA GLU A 408 -1.95 16.74 -11.94
C GLU A 408 -1.35 15.40 -12.39
N ARG A 409 -2.04 14.27 -12.12
CA ARG A 409 -1.63 12.93 -12.60
C ARG A 409 -1.55 12.89 -14.13
N THR A 410 -2.57 13.40 -14.81
CA THR A 410 -2.62 13.44 -16.28
C THR A 410 -1.52 14.35 -16.85
N GLN A 411 -1.30 15.53 -16.25
CA GLN A 411 -0.25 16.46 -16.67
C GLN A 411 1.15 15.82 -16.56
N LEU A 412 1.45 15.17 -15.44
CA LEU A 412 2.71 14.45 -15.27
C LEU A 412 2.87 13.33 -16.30
N ALA A 413 1.83 12.49 -16.45
CA ALA A 413 1.85 11.36 -17.36
C ALA A 413 2.13 11.76 -18.82
N LEU A 414 1.50 12.83 -19.30
CA LEU A 414 1.71 13.34 -20.65
C LEU A 414 3.10 13.96 -20.84
N ALA A 415 3.61 14.66 -19.83
CA ALA A 415 4.97 15.20 -19.86
C ALA A 415 6.02 14.08 -19.92
N VAL A 416 5.86 13.03 -19.11
CA VAL A 416 6.73 11.85 -19.14
C VAL A 416 6.65 11.14 -20.49
N ASN A 417 5.45 10.95 -21.04
CA ASN A 417 5.32 10.35 -22.38
C ASN A 417 6.01 11.19 -23.45
N ALA A 418 5.97 12.53 -23.35
CA ALA A 418 6.75 13.42 -24.20
C ALA A 418 8.26 13.23 -24.02
N MET A 419 8.74 13.14 -22.78
CA MET A 419 10.16 12.92 -22.48
C MET A 419 10.68 11.58 -23.01
N VAL A 420 9.85 10.52 -23.00
CA VAL A 420 10.19 9.22 -23.62
C VAL A 420 10.30 9.37 -25.15
N ARG A 421 9.30 10.02 -25.78
CA ARG A 421 9.29 10.27 -27.24
C ARG A 421 10.51 11.07 -27.69
N ASP A 422 10.85 12.10 -26.92
CA ASP A 422 11.90 13.06 -27.23
C ASP A 422 13.28 12.58 -26.74
N ARG A 423 13.36 11.35 -26.19
CA ARG A 423 14.57 10.68 -25.68
C ARG A 423 15.30 11.44 -24.57
N VAL A 424 14.54 12.22 -23.80
CA VAL A 424 15.02 12.81 -22.55
C VAL A 424 15.12 11.72 -21.47
N LEU A 425 14.18 10.76 -21.46
CA LEU A 425 14.27 9.55 -20.66
C LEU A 425 14.89 8.41 -21.47
N ALA A 426 15.57 7.49 -20.78
CA ALA A 426 16.27 6.35 -21.37
C ALA A 426 15.31 5.30 -21.92
N GLY A 427 14.08 5.20 -21.41
CA GLY A 427 13.05 4.30 -21.92
C GLY A 427 11.65 4.56 -21.36
N PRO A 428 10.67 3.71 -21.71
CA PRO A 428 9.28 3.84 -21.26
C PRO A 428 9.10 3.81 -19.75
N VAL A 429 7.97 4.39 -19.30
CA VAL A 429 7.60 4.48 -17.88
C VAL A 429 6.21 3.87 -17.71
N ALA A 430 6.04 3.02 -16.69
CA ALA A 430 4.72 2.53 -16.29
C ALA A 430 4.17 3.40 -15.17
N PHE A 431 2.94 3.89 -15.32
CA PHE A 431 2.17 4.58 -14.29
C PHE A 431 1.19 3.62 -13.64
N THR A 432 1.16 3.60 -12.31
CA THR A 432 0.26 2.78 -11.51
C THR A 432 -0.15 3.54 -10.23
N ARG A 433 -0.87 2.89 -9.33
CA ARG A 433 -1.16 3.40 -7.98
C ARG A 433 -1.43 2.26 -7.02
N ASP A 434 -1.59 2.56 -5.74
CA ASP A 434 -2.23 1.60 -4.85
C ASP A 434 -3.73 1.46 -5.21
N HIS A 435 -4.34 0.37 -4.80
CA HIS A 435 -5.79 0.22 -4.77
C HIS A 435 -6.41 1.15 -3.72
N LEU A 436 -5.66 1.49 -2.65
CA LEU A 436 -6.06 2.52 -1.68
C LEU A 436 -6.01 3.91 -2.34
N ASP A 437 -7.03 4.22 -3.11
CA ASP A 437 -7.22 5.50 -3.80
C ASP A 437 -8.70 5.88 -3.86
N ALA A 438 -8.98 7.16 -4.06
CA ALA A 438 -10.28 7.79 -3.77
C ALA A 438 -11.50 7.05 -4.36
N GLY A 439 -11.42 6.62 -5.62
CA GLY A 439 -12.51 5.91 -6.31
C GLY A 439 -12.34 4.40 -6.38
N ALA A 440 -11.25 3.86 -5.82
CA ALA A 440 -10.74 2.55 -6.18
C ALA A 440 -10.82 1.52 -5.05
N MET A 441 -11.34 1.88 -3.87
CA MET A 441 -11.50 0.95 -2.76
C MET A 441 -12.74 1.25 -1.93
N ALA A 442 -13.49 0.20 -1.61
CA ALA A 442 -14.47 0.17 -0.54
C ALA A 442 -13.95 -0.75 0.57
N HIS A 443 -13.76 -0.19 1.77
CA HIS A 443 -13.33 -0.91 2.96
C HIS A 443 -13.87 -0.20 4.22
N PRO A 444 -14.97 -0.68 4.82
CA PRO A 444 -15.68 0.02 5.90
C PRO A 444 -14.90 0.22 7.21
N ASN A 445 -13.78 -0.49 7.40
CA ASN A 445 -12.90 -0.30 8.57
C ASN A 445 -11.54 0.34 8.20
N ILE A 446 -11.40 0.86 6.98
CA ILE A 446 -10.21 1.56 6.47
C ILE A 446 -10.67 2.73 5.61
N MET A 447 -10.66 2.59 4.28
CA MET A 447 -10.80 3.71 3.35
C MET A 447 -12.15 4.43 3.46
N THR A 448 -13.21 3.68 3.70
CA THR A 448 -14.59 4.14 3.64
C THR A 448 -15.30 4.07 4.98
N GLU A 449 -14.55 3.98 6.08
CA GLU A 449 -15.12 4.02 7.44
C GLU A 449 -15.78 5.37 7.72
N ASN A 450 -17.00 5.40 8.24
CA ASN A 450 -17.73 6.61 8.64
C ASN A 450 -17.82 7.65 7.50
N LEU A 451 -18.33 7.26 6.32
CA LEU A 451 -18.67 8.24 5.29
C LEU A 451 -19.84 9.12 5.75
N ARG A 452 -19.88 10.37 5.30
CA ARG A 452 -20.83 11.39 5.78
C ARG A 452 -22.30 10.99 5.57
N ASP A 453 -22.56 10.21 4.53
CA ASP A 453 -23.87 9.68 4.15
C ASP A 453 -24.13 8.23 4.64
N GLY A 454 -23.14 7.60 5.28
CA GLY A 454 -23.19 6.20 5.73
C GLY A 454 -23.01 5.16 4.61
N SER A 455 -22.50 5.55 3.43
CA SER A 455 -22.27 4.66 2.28
C SER A 455 -21.03 3.74 2.38
N ASP A 456 -20.54 3.49 3.59
CA ASP A 456 -19.26 2.85 3.90
C ASP A 456 -19.02 1.54 3.14
N ALA A 457 -20.07 0.70 3.06
CA ALA A 457 -20.03 -0.64 2.47
C ALA A 457 -20.42 -0.69 0.98
N VAL A 458 -20.69 0.44 0.34
CA VAL A 458 -21.06 0.49 -1.08
C VAL A 458 -19.84 0.15 -1.95
N ALA A 459 -19.84 -1.06 -2.52
CA ALA A 459 -18.76 -1.59 -3.34
C ALA A 459 -18.91 -1.31 -4.85
N ASP A 460 -19.95 -0.56 -5.26
CA ASP A 460 -20.16 -0.22 -6.68
C ASP A 460 -19.01 0.62 -7.23
N TRP A 461 -18.47 1.54 -6.43
CA TRP A 461 -17.41 2.47 -6.82
C TRP A 461 -16.13 1.82 -7.37
N PRO A 462 -15.47 0.88 -6.65
CA PRO A 462 -14.29 0.19 -7.21
C PRO A 462 -14.62 -0.66 -8.45
N LEU A 463 -15.83 -1.22 -8.55
CA LEU A 463 -16.24 -1.97 -9.74
C LEU A 463 -16.40 -1.03 -10.95
N LEU A 464 -17.05 0.12 -10.75
CA LEU A 464 -17.18 1.17 -11.76
C LEU A 464 -15.82 1.74 -12.14
N ASN A 465 -14.90 1.90 -11.19
CA ASN A 465 -13.53 2.34 -11.44
C ASN A 465 -12.81 1.38 -12.41
N ALA A 466 -12.88 0.07 -12.16
CA ALA A 466 -12.31 -0.92 -13.06
C ALA A 466 -12.98 -0.90 -14.45
N MET A 467 -14.32 -0.88 -14.52
CA MET A 467 -15.04 -0.84 -15.79
C MET A 467 -14.72 0.43 -16.60
N LEU A 468 -14.59 1.57 -15.94
CA LEU A 468 -14.25 2.83 -16.57
C LEU A 468 -12.79 2.84 -17.04
N ASN A 469 -11.85 2.30 -16.26
CA ASN A 469 -10.45 2.16 -16.67
C ASN A 469 -10.30 1.21 -17.88
N CYS A 470 -11.05 0.10 -17.92
CA CYS A 470 -11.12 -0.75 -19.11
C CYS A 470 -11.64 0.02 -20.33
N SER A 471 -12.67 0.85 -20.14
CA SER A 471 -13.26 1.70 -21.19
C SER A 471 -12.38 2.89 -21.57
N SER A 472 -11.44 3.26 -20.70
CA SER A 472 -10.50 4.37 -20.85
C SER A 472 -9.12 3.93 -21.36
N MET A 473 -9.06 2.71 -21.91
CA MET A 473 -7.90 2.17 -22.61
C MET A 473 -6.67 1.94 -21.71
N ALA A 474 -6.86 1.62 -20.42
CA ALA A 474 -5.75 1.21 -19.55
C ALA A 474 -5.06 -0.07 -20.07
N ASP A 475 -3.83 -0.35 -19.64
CA ASP A 475 -3.05 -1.50 -20.11
C ASP A 475 -3.27 -2.77 -19.28
N LEU A 476 -3.40 -2.61 -17.96
CA LEU A 476 -3.80 -3.64 -17.02
C LEU A 476 -4.88 -3.07 -16.10
N VAL A 477 -5.97 -3.82 -15.91
CA VAL A 477 -7.02 -3.49 -14.94
C VAL A 477 -7.30 -4.71 -14.06
N ALA A 478 -7.37 -4.49 -12.75
CA ALA A 478 -7.60 -5.56 -11.78
C ALA A 478 -8.74 -5.21 -10.82
N ILE A 479 -9.55 -6.21 -10.45
CA ILE A 479 -10.50 -6.13 -9.33
C ILE A 479 -10.07 -7.13 -8.27
N HIS A 480 -9.75 -6.63 -7.08
CA HIS A 480 -9.34 -7.45 -5.94
C HIS A 480 -10.37 -7.37 -4.82
N SER A 481 -10.61 -8.52 -4.19
CA SER A 481 -11.28 -8.64 -2.90
C SER A 481 -10.28 -9.06 -1.82
N GLY A 482 -10.66 -8.88 -0.56
CA GLY A 482 -9.86 -9.33 0.58
C GLY A 482 -9.68 -10.85 0.59
N GLY A 483 -8.52 -11.30 1.07
CA GLY A 483 -8.17 -12.70 1.28
C GLY A 483 -7.48 -12.89 2.63
N GLY A 484 -7.34 -14.14 3.08
CA GLY A 484 -6.95 -14.42 4.45
C GLY A 484 -7.93 -13.77 5.42
N GLY A 485 -7.44 -13.10 6.46
CA GLY A 485 -8.31 -12.39 7.41
C GLY A 485 -8.90 -11.05 6.90
N TYR A 486 -8.52 -10.55 5.72
CA TYR A 486 -9.26 -9.48 5.03
C TYR A 486 -10.51 -9.98 4.28
N SER A 487 -10.75 -11.30 4.22
CA SER A 487 -11.91 -11.85 3.53
C SER A 487 -13.21 -11.21 4.03
N GLY A 488 -13.99 -10.64 3.11
CA GLY A 488 -15.25 -9.98 3.41
C GLY A 488 -15.16 -8.49 3.80
N TYR A 489 -13.96 -7.93 3.93
CA TYR A 489 -13.79 -6.53 4.37
C TYR A 489 -13.59 -5.52 3.23
N MET A 490 -13.29 -5.97 2.00
CA MET A 490 -12.96 -5.04 0.93
C MET A 490 -13.32 -5.49 -0.48
N THR A 491 -13.54 -4.51 -1.34
CA THR A 491 -13.48 -4.62 -2.80
C THR A 491 -12.67 -3.43 -3.33
N SER A 492 -11.82 -3.66 -4.32
CA SER A 492 -10.89 -2.64 -4.80
C SER A 492 -10.47 -2.85 -6.25
N ALA A 493 -9.89 -1.81 -6.87
CA ALA A 493 -9.45 -1.81 -8.25
C ALA A 493 -8.05 -1.23 -8.45
N GLY A 494 -7.29 -1.88 -9.32
CA GLY A 494 -5.92 -1.50 -9.72
C GLY A 494 -5.84 -1.17 -11.19
N VAL A 495 -4.87 -0.33 -11.55
CA VAL A 495 -4.68 0.13 -12.92
C VAL A 495 -3.20 0.38 -13.24
N THR A 496 -2.79 -0.04 -14.43
CA THR A 496 -1.49 0.30 -15.03
C THR A 496 -1.69 0.91 -16.41
N VAL A 497 -0.95 1.98 -16.71
CA VAL A 497 -0.88 2.59 -18.05
C VAL A 497 0.57 2.91 -18.40
N VAL A 498 0.99 2.57 -19.62
CA VAL A 498 2.37 2.65 -20.09
C VAL A 498 2.57 3.87 -21.00
N ALA A 499 3.53 4.72 -20.61
CA ALA A 499 4.04 5.83 -21.40
C ALA A 499 5.24 5.34 -22.24
N ASP A 500 4.98 4.97 -23.49
CA ASP A 500 5.97 4.42 -24.44
C ASP A 500 6.46 5.45 -25.49
N GLY A 501 6.06 6.72 -25.35
CA GLY A 501 6.37 7.82 -26.27
C GLY A 501 5.43 7.94 -27.47
N SER A 502 4.51 7.00 -27.66
CA SER A 502 3.60 7.01 -28.80
C SER A 502 2.43 7.98 -28.64
N ALA A 503 1.81 8.33 -29.77
CA ALA A 503 0.56 9.09 -29.77
C ALA A 503 -0.61 8.30 -29.17
N SER A 504 -0.63 6.97 -29.32
CA SER A 504 -1.65 6.13 -28.70
C SER A 504 -1.50 6.10 -27.18
N ALA A 505 -0.27 6.15 -26.64
CA ALA A 505 -0.06 6.30 -25.21
C ALA A 505 -0.60 7.65 -24.67
N ASN A 506 -0.45 8.75 -25.42
CA ASN A 506 -1.05 10.03 -25.01
C ASN A 506 -2.57 9.91 -24.81
N GLU A 507 -3.27 9.24 -25.72
CA GLU A 507 -4.72 9.03 -25.61
C GLU A 507 -5.07 8.16 -24.41
N ARG A 508 -4.40 7.00 -24.24
CA ARG A 508 -4.59 6.10 -23.08
C ARG A 508 -4.37 6.83 -21.75
N LEU A 509 -3.26 7.56 -21.63
CA LEU A 509 -2.90 8.31 -20.41
C LEU A 509 -3.91 9.42 -20.13
N THR A 510 -4.34 10.15 -21.17
CA THR A 510 -5.35 11.22 -21.03
C THR A 510 -6.67 10.66 -20.50
N LEU A 511 -7.18 9.59 -21.10
CA LEU A 511 -8.47 9.01 -20.72
C LEU A 511 -8.40 8.33 -19.35
N SER A 512 -7.46 7.38 -19.18
CA SER A 512 -7.38 6.58 -17.95
C SER A 512 -7.09 7.42 -16.71
N MET A 513 -6.06 8.28 -16.73
CA MET A 513 -5.67 9.05 -15.54
C MET A 513 -6.74 10.07 -15.13
N THR A 514 -7.40 10.68 -16.12
CA THR A 514 -8.45 11.67 -15.89
C THR A 514 -9.70 11.00 -15.32
N ASN A 515 -10.15 9.90 -15.93
CA ASN A 515 -11.38 9.22 -15.52
C ASN A 515 -11.23 8.50 -14.17
N ASP A 516 -10.04 7.94 -13.89
CA ASP A 516 -9.72 7.32 -12.62
C ASP A 516 -9.89 8.29 -11.43
N THR A 517 -9.28 9.48 -11.56
CA THR A 517 -9.37 10.52 -10.52
C THR A 517 -10.70 11.26 -10.51
N ALA A 518 -11.33 11.47 -11.67
CA ALA A 518 -12.66 12.07 -11.76
C ALA A 518 -13.68 11.25 -10.97
N LEU A 519 -13.71 9.93 -11.17
CA LEU A 519 -14.61 9.05 -10.42
C LEU A 519 -14.32 9.10 -8.92
N GLY A 520 -13.05 9.22 -8.53
CA GLY A 520 -12.65 9.41 -7.14
C GLY A 520 -13.25 10.66 -6.50
N VAL A 521 -13.17 11.82 -7.17
CA VAL A 521 -13.82 13.05 -6.68
C VAL A 521 -15.34 12.88 -6.64
N ILE A 522 -15.92 12.32 -7.69
CA ILE A 522 -17.38 12.11 -7.80
C ILE A 522 -17.92 11.25 -6.65
N ARG A 523 -17.21 10.18 -6.28
CA ARG A 523 -17.60 9.32 -5.15
C ARG A 523 -17.77 10.10 -3.84
N TYR A 524 -16.82 10.97 -3.51
CA TYR A 524 -16.90 11.77 -2.29
C TYR A 524 -17.87 12.95 -2.43
N ALA A 525 -18.04 13.49 -3.63
CA ALA A 525 -19.07 14.50 -3.90
C ALA A 525 -20.48 13.92 -3.71
N ASP A 526 -20.73 12.71 -4.18
CA ASP A 526 -21.97 11.95 -4.02
C ASP A 526 -22.27 11.69 -2.53
N ALA A 527 -21.25 11.31 -1.76
CA ALA A 527 -21.34 11.18 -0.30
C ALA A 527 -21.47 12.52 0.44
N GLY A 528 -21.56 13.66 -0.26
CA GLY A 528 -21.85 14.97 0.30
C GLY A 528 -20.66 15.70 0.93
N TYR A 529 -19.42 15.40 0.52
CA TYR A 529 -18.24 16.13 1.01
C TYR A 529 -18.05 17.47 0.29
N ASP A 530 -18.01 18.57 1.05
CA ASP A 530 -17.87 19.93 0.51
C ASP A 530 -16.54 20.12 -0.26
N ASP A 531 -15.45 19.54 0.24
CA ASP A 531 -14.14 19.54 -0.45
C ASP A 531 -14.19 18.88 -1.83
N ALA A 532 -14.99 17.82 -2.00
CA ALA A 532 -15.12 17.11 -3.26
C ALA A 532 -16.05 17.84 -4.23
N LEU A 533 -17.12 18.46 -3.72
CA LEU A 533 -18.01 19.31 -4.51
C LEU A 533 -17.29 20.56 -5.03
N ASP A 534 -16.45 21.18 -4.18
CA ASP A 534 -15.58 22.30 -4.57
C ASP A 534 -14.55 21.87 -5.62
N GLU A 535 -13.84 20.76 -5.40
CA GLU A 535 -12.88 20.25 -6.38
C GLU A 535 -13.53 19.95 -7.73
N ALA A 536 -14.69 19.29 -7.72
CA ALA A 536 -15.44 19.00 -8.92
C ALA A 536 -15.86 20.28 -9.68
N ALA A 537 -16.26 21.33 -8.96
CA ALA A 537 -16.61 22.62 -9.57
C ALA A 537 -15.36 23.33 -10.12
N ARG A 538 -14.29 23.43 -9.31
CA ARG A 538 -13.03 24.12 -9.62
C ARG A 538 -12.30 23.51 -10.81
N LYS A 539 -12.37 22.19 -10.95
CA LYS A 539 -11.72 21.43 -12.03
C LYS A 539 -12.66 21.06 -13.18
N HIS A 540 -13.93 21.50 -13.13
CA HIS A 540 -14.94 21.22 -14.14
C HIS A 540 -15.16 19.71 -14.38
N ILE A 541 -15.13 18.91 -13.30
CA ILE A 541 -15.35 17.46 -13.40
C ILE A 541 -16.83 17.21 -13.76
N PRO A 542 -17.11 16.55 -14.90
CA PRO A 542 -18.48 16.35 -15.36
C PRO A 542 -19.18 15.32 -14.48
N HIS A 543 -20.06 15.79 -13.59
CA HIS A 543 -20.92 14.96 -12.76
C HIS A 543 -22.36 15.45 -12.81
N ILE A 544 -23.30 14.52 -12.74
CA ILE A 544 -24.73 14.84 -12.74
C ILE A 544 -25.08 15.27 -11.32
N ARG A 545 -25.53 16.52 -11.16
CA ARG A 545 -26.08 17.03 -9.88
C ARG A 545 -27.56 16.70 -9.85
N LEU A 546 -27.98 15.95 -8.84
CA LEU A 546 -29.38 15.60 -8.60
C LEU A 546 -30.08 16.66 -7.75
#